data_AF-A0A6M8EH56-F1
#
_entry.id   AF-A0A6M8EH56-F1
#
_cell.length_a   1.000
_cell.length_b   1.000
_cell.length_c   1.000
_cell.angle_alpha   90.00
_cell.angle_beta   90.00
_cell.angle_gamma   90.00
#
_symmetry.space_group_name_H-M   'P 1'
#
loop_
_entity.id
_entity.type
_entity.pdbx_description
1 polymer ?
#
loop_
_entity_poly.entity_id
_entity_poly.type
_entity_poly.pdbx_seq_one_letter_code
_entity_poly.pdbx_strand_id
1 'polypeptide(L)'
;MKNLLKGNKVSLVACGLLLTSSFAFGANTIDSAFKEGKVSGSLTAYGISHDGKGGEVDTNSGYGTVNLSYETASFMGLSAKAGFEAGHAMADGTLDNDALMTEAYVKYVNDMFSLTAGRQAIDLEWLGDYNEAVVAAITAVPDTTIVLGYTNQQAAADEDEIGDFTELTEDGAYVLDIKYTGFEGIEFNPYAYSAPDAVDFYGLKTTFTADMFGAVAHYATSSVDEVTGAKDGSIGHVELNTTIAGISAAVGYIKTDKDGGIGLMDTYGDNITPFDNGEDNYATDAKTVYGSLGYTVAGVDLGVLYGETDFDVNSESSELNLTAGYSITDSLSLGLLFVNYDLDASSDSDYKEYSATVAYTF
;
A
#
# COMPACT_ATOMS: atom_id res chain seq x y z
N MET A 1 -3.66 -8.16 -4.19
CA MET A 1 -4.06 -7.46 -5.46
C MET A 1 -4.02 -5.91 -5.36
N LYS A 2 -2.94 -5.34 -4.79
CA LYS A 2 -2.83 -3.89 -4.55
C LYS A 2 -2.47 -3.15 -5.86
N ASN A 3 -3.44 -2.37 -6.36
CA ASN A 3 -3.27 -1.21 -7.26
C ASN A 3 -2.89 -1.34 -8.76
N LEU A 4 -2.51 -2.50 -9.32
CA LEU A 4 -1.95 -2.51 -10.69
C LEU A 4 -2.85 -2.07 -11.87
N LEU A 5 -4.18 -2.07 -11.78
CA LEU A 5 -5.06 -1.80 -12.95
C LEU A 5 -6.09 -0.69 -12.83
N LYS A 6 -6.10 0.07 -11.74
CA LYS A 6 -6.85 1.33 -11.75
C LYS A 6 -5.95 2.44 -12.29
N GLY A 7 -5.82 2.47 -13.62
CA GLY A 7 -5.47 3.71 -14.31
C GLY A 7 -6.33 4.85 -13.73
N ASN A 8 -5.66 5.87 -13.20
CA ASN A 8 -6.26 6.97 -12.46
C ASN A 8 -7.01 6.58 -11.18
N LYS A 9 -6.40 5.74 -10.35
CA LYS A 9 -6.28 6.13 -8.95
C LYS A 9 -4.82 6.48 -8.69
N VAL A 10 -4.49 7.78 -8.80
CA VAL A 10 -3.68 8.44 -7.76
C VAL A 10 -4.01 7.71 -6.47
N SER A 11 -3.04 7.23 -5.68
CA SER A 11 -3.32 6.67 -4.36
C SER A 11 -4.20 7.68 -3.59
N LEU A 12 -5.50 7.47 -3.75
CA LEU A 12 -6.62 8.15 -3.14
C LEU A 12 -7.09 7.22 -2.01
N VAL A 13 -6.18 6.40 -1.52
CA VAL A 13 -6.01 6.25 -0.08
C VAL A 13 -5.25 7.50 0.41
N ALA A 14 -5.79 8.66 0.09
CA ALA A 14 -5.60 9.85 0.89
C ALA A 14 -6.34 9.58 2.20
N CYS A 15 -5.70 8.84 3.10
CA CYS A 15 -6.12 8.56 4.46
C CYS A 15 -7.62 8.18 4.59
N GLY A 16 -7.91 6.95 5.04
CA GLY A 16 -9.19 6.70 5.75
C GLY A 16 -9.45 7.68 6.92
N LEU A 17 -8.48 8.54 7.27
CA LEU A 17 -8.67 9.69 8.16
C LEU A 17 -9.43 10.88 7.55
N LEU A 18 -9.53 11.06 6.22
CA LEU A 18 -10.00 12.32 5.65
C LEU A 18 -11.23 12.19 4.74
N LEU A 19 -12.34 12.70 5.28
CA LEU A 19 -13.45 13.32 4.54
C LEU A 19 -14.47 12.40 3.84
N THR A 20 -14.84 11.27 4.44
CA THR A 20 -16.27 10.86 4.38
C THR A 20 -17.08 11.52 5.49
N SER A 21 -16.80 12.80 5.81
CA SER A 21 -17.74 13.68 6.52
C SER A 21 -18.84 14.13 5.56
N SER A 22 -19.60 13.16 5.02
CA SER A 22 -21.03 13.42 5.00
C SER A 22 -21.37 13.67 6.46
N PHE A 23 -21.79 14.87 6.81
CA PHE A 23 -22.43 15.19 8.08
C PHE A 23 -23.72 14.34 8.18
N ALA A 24 -23.56 13.01 8.28
CA ALA A 24 -24.56 12.14 8.82
C ALA A 24 -24.76 12.67 10.22
N PHE A 25 -25.92 13.27 10.44
CA PHE A 25 -26.38 13.74 11.75
C PHE A 25 -25.82 12.81 12.81
N GLY A 26 -24.88 13.32 13.62
CA GLY A 26 -24.27 12.51 14.66
C GLY A 26 -25.38 11.91 15.54
N ALA A 27 -25.13 10.72 16.04
CA ALA A 27 -26.01 10.08 16.99
C ALA A 27 -26.33 11.06 18.14
N ASN A 28 -27.57 11.04 18.64
CA ASN A 28 -28.00 11.99 19.68
C ASN A 28 -27.63 11.52 21.10
N THR A 29 -27.33 10.23 21.25
CA THR A 29 -26.87 9.58 22.47
C THR A 29 -25.84 8.50 22.13
N ILE A 30 -25.07 8.07 23.15
CA ILE A 30 -24.20 6.90 23.03
C ILE A 30 -24.99 5.67 22.57
N ASP A 31 -26.17 5.42 23.15
CA ASP A 31 -27.01 4.28 22.74
C ASP A 31 -27.42 4.33 21.26
N SER A 32 -27.73 5.51 20.72
CA SER A 32 -27.99 5.64 19.28
C SER A 32 -26.72 5.43 18.45
N ALA A 33 -25.55 5.84 18.95
CA ALA A 33 -24.28 5.67 18.23
C ALA A 33 -23.97 4.18 17.99
N PHE A 34 -24.24 3.34 18.98
CA PHE A 34 -24.12 1.89 18.85
C PHE A 34 -25.21 1.27 17.96
N LYS A 35 -26.43 1.82 17.95
CA LYS A 35 -27.51 1.28 17.11
C LYS A 35 -27.38 1.66 15.64
N GLU A 36 -26.82 2.82 15.38
CA GLU A 36 -26.66 3.42 14.04
C GLU A 36 -25.28 3.15 13.44
N GLY A 37 -24.42 2.42 14.16
CA GLY A 37 -23.12 1.97 13.66
C GLY A 37 -23.24 1.09 12.42
N LYS A 38 -22.14 0.99 11.69
CA LYS A 38 -22.05 0.25 10.43
C LYS A 38 -21.23 -1.01 10.64
N VAL A 39 -21.75 -2.12 10.11
CA VAL A 39 -20.96 -3.32 9.90
C VAL A 39 -20.42 -3.25 8.47
N SER A 40 -19.15 -3.57 8.29
CA SER A 40 -18.52 -3.73 6.98
C SER A 40 -17.63 -4.97 7.00
N GLY A 41 -17.35 -5.52 5.83
CA GLY A 41 -16.46 -6.67 5.76
C GLY A 41 -16.23 -7.19 4.36
N SER A 42 -15.46 -8.27 4.29
CA SER A 42 -15.18 -8.99 3.05
C SER A 42 -15.17 -10.50 3.28
N LEU A 43 -15.47 -11.24 2.21
CA LEU A 43 -15.17 -12.66 2.09
C LEU A 43 -14.33 -12.84 0.84
N THR A 44 -13.15 -13.43 0.99
CA THR A 44 -12.22 -13.64 -0.11
C THR A 44 -11.89 -15.11 -0.25
N ALA A 45 -11.85 -15.58 -1.50
CA ALA A 45 -11.20 -16.82 -1.87
C ALA A 45 -10.05 -16.48 -2.81
N TYR A 46 -8.84 -16.87 -2.43
CA TYR A 46 -7.62 -16.61 -3.17
C TYR A 46 -6.90 -17.93 -3.47
N GLY A 47 -6.33 -18.04 -4.65
CA GLY A 47 -5.50 -19.17 -5.04
C GLY A 47 -4.31 -18.68 -5.83
N ILE A 48 -3.15 -19.26 -5.56
CA ILE A 48 -1.87 -18.89 -6.13
C ILE A 48 -1.08 -20.17 -6.45
N SER A 49 -0.50 -20.20 -7.65
CA SER A 49 0.39 -21.26 -8.10
C SER A 49 1.74 -20.64 -8.43
N HIS A 50 2.80 -21.13 -7.78
CA HIS A 50 4.18 -20.71 -8.02
C HIS A 50 4.95 -21.85 -8.70
N ASP A 51 5.44 -21.61 -9.92
CA ASP A 51 6.26 -22.52 -10.73
C ASP A 51 7.70 -22.01 -10.73
N GLY A 52 8.49 -22.48 -9.78
CA GLY A 52 9.90 -22.13 -9.62
C GLY A 52 10.81 -22.81 -10.66
N LYS A 53 12.03 -22.32 -10.80
CA LYS A 53 13.09 -22.95 -11.59
C LYS A 53 14.22 -23.43 -10.68
N GLY A 54 15.28 -23.99 -11.26
CA GLY A 54 16.45 -24.46 -10.48
C GLY A 54 16.26 -25.63 -9.52
N GLY A 55 15.07 -26.23 -9.44
CA GLY A 55 14.75 -27.27 -8.47
C GLY A 55 14.04 -26.77 -7.22
N GLU A 56 13.64 -25.49 -7.19
CA GLU A 56 12.57 -25.01 -6.31
C GLU A 56 11.30 -25.86 -6.51
N VAL A 57 10.58 -26.09 -5.41
CA VAL A 57 9.38 -26.94 -5.43
C VAL A 57 8.19 -26.09 -5.84
N ASP A 58 7.51 -26.49 -6.91
CA ASP A 58 6.23 -25.88 -7.29
C ASP A 58 5.24 -25.93 -6.12
N THR A 59 4.59 -24.80 -5.82
CA THR A 59 3.58 -24.72 -4.77
C THR A 59 2.22 -24.34 -5.35
N ASN A 60 1.17 -24.87 -4.73
CA ASN A 60 -0.19 -24.45 -4.99
C ASN A 60 -0.86 -24.13 -3.66
N SER A 61 -1.09 -22.85 -3.40
CA SER A 61 -1.68 -22.38 -2.17
C SER A 61 -3.09 -21.85 -2.42
N GLY A 62 -3.97 -22.07 -1.46
CA GLY A 62 -5.32 -21.53 -1.47
C GLY A 62 -5.67 -20.94 -0.12
N TYR A 63 -6.48 -19.89 -0.11
CA TYR A 63 -6.82 -19.15 1.08
C TYR A 63 -8.30 -18.77 1.05
N GLY A 64 -8.96 -18.93 2.19
CA GLY A 64 -10.27 -18.34 2.43
C GLY A 64 -10.18 -17.38 3.60
N THR A 65 -10.41 -16.08 3.36
CA THR A 65 -10.34 -15.06 4.40
C THR A 65 -11.67 -14.35 4.59
N VAL A 66 -11.90 -13.88 5.80
CA VAL A 66 -13.04 -13.06 6.19
C VAL A 66 -12.55 -11.87 6.99
N ASN A 67 -12.93 -10.68 6.56
CA ASN A 67 -12.80 -9.46 7.35
C ASN A 67 -14.19 -9.07 7.87
N LEU A 68 -14.29 -8.76 9.16
CA LEU A 68 -15.51 -8.24 9.76
C LEU A 68 -15.19 -7.09 10.70
N SER A 69 -15.84 -5.96 10.45
CA SER A 69 -15.66 -4.75 11.21
C SER A 69 -16.99 -4.15 11.64
N TYR A 70 -16.97 -3.48 12.79
CA TYR A 70 -18.06 -2.66 13.27
C TYR A 70 -17.53 -1.30 13.73
N GLU A 71 -18.08 -0.22 13.19
CA GLU A 71 -17.81 1.15 13.63
C GLU A 71 -19.10 1.81 14.14
N THR A 72 -19.04 2.40 15.33
CA THR A 72 -20.17 3.18 15.87
C THR A 72 -20.44 4.42 15.03
N ALA A 73 -21.69 4.89 14.95
CA ALA A 73 -21.94 6.23 14.42
C ALA A 73 -21.27 7.31 15.31
N SER A 74 -21.01 8.49 14.75
CA SER A 74 -20.34 9.55 15.50
C SER A 74 -21.25 10.15 16.59
N PHE A 75 -20.77 10.24 17.83
CA PHE A 75 -21.41 10.95 18.93
C PHE A 75 -20.47 12.06 19.43
N MET A 76 -20.87 13.32 19.26
CA MET A 76 -20.02 14.49 19.61
C MET A 76 -18.65 14.47 18.92
N GLY A 77 -18.58 13.95 17.69
CA GLY A 77 -17.34 13.78 16.94
C GLY A 77 -16.57 12.50 17.27
N LEU A 78 -16.99 11.71 18.27
CA LEU A 78 -16.34 10.46 18.65
C LEU A 78 -16.96 9.25 17.96
N SER A 79 -16.13 8.36 17.42
CA SER A 79 -16.50 6.99 17.01
C SER A 79 -15.49 5.98 17.57
N ALA A 80 -15.89 4.72 17.62
CA ALA A 80 -15.01 3.60 17.92
C ALA A 80 -15.21 2.49 16.87
N LYS A 81 -14.12 1.83 16.50
CA LYS A 81 -14.11 0.71 15.55
C LYS A 81 -13.42 -0.49 16.15
N ALA A 82 -13.96 -1.67 15.86
CA ALA A 82 -13.29 -2.95 16.04
C ALA A 82 -13.39 -3.75 14.74
N GLY A 83 -12.27 -4.30 14.27
CA GLY A 83 -12.15 -5.07 13.04
C GLY A 83 -11.31 -6.32 13.26
N PHE A 84 -11.72 -7.41 12.64
CA PHE A 84 -11.07 -8.71 12.74
C PHE A 84 -10.90 -9.30 11.35
N GLU A 85 -9.72 -9.84 11.11
CA GLU A 85 -9.36 -10.69 9.98
C GLU A 85 -9.29 -12.13 10.48
N ALA A 86 -9.83 -13.08 9.73
CA ALA A 86 -9.60 -14.49 9.97
C ALA A 86 -9.44 -15.24 8.65
N GLY A 87 -8.56 -16.23 8.64
CA GLY A 87 -8.15 -16.92 7.44
C GLY A 87 -8.05 -18.42 7.63
N HIS A 88 -8.11 -19.14 6.52
CA HIS A 88 -7.77 -20.54 6.48
C HIS A 88 -6.97 -20.82 5.21
N ALA A 89 -5.73 -21.29 5.40
CA ALA A 89 -4.92 -21.77 4.30
C ALA A 89 -5.31 -23.21 3.91
N MET A 90 -5.15 -23.51 2.63
CA MET A 90 -5.48 -24.76 1.97
C MET A 90 -4.31 -25.19 1.07
N ALA A 91 -4.26 -26.49 0.77
CA ALA A 91 -3.18 -27.09 -0.03
C ALA A 91 -1.80 -26.78 0.57
N ASP A 92 -0.89 -26.17 -0.18
CA ASP A 92 0.47 -25.84 0.28
C ASP A 92 0.54 -24.49 1.04
N GLY A 93 -0.58 -23.77 1.13
CA GLY A 93 -0.63 -22.47 1.78
C GLY A 93 -0.41 -22.54 3.29
N THR A 94 0.17 -21.48 3.83
CA THR A 94 0.36 -21.27 5.26
C THR A 94 -0.01 -19.84 5.63
N LEU A 95 -0.56 -19.66 6.82
CA LEU A 95 -0.74 -18.36 7.46
C LEU A 95 0.03 -18.37 8.77
N ASP A 96 0.66 -17.25 9.12
CA ASP A 96 1.31 -17.11 10.42
C ASP A 96 0.30 -17.22 11.57
N ASN A 97 -0.89 -16.63 11.38
CA ASN A 97 -2.01 -16.73 12.29
C ASN A 97 -3.33 -17.07 11.58
N ASP A 98 -4.23 -17.75 12.30
CA ASP A 98 -5.59 -18.01 11.78
C ASP A 98 -6.51 -16.79 11.90
N ALA A 99 -6.18 -15.82 12.77
CA ALA A 99 -6.98 -14.62 12.99
C ALA A 99 -6.19 -13.49 13.67
N LEU A 100 -6.56 -12.25 13.34
CA LEU A 100 -5.97 -11.02 13.88
C LEU A 100 -7.05 -9.97 14.16
N MET A 101 -6.94 -9.26 15.28
CA MET A 101 -7.71 -8.02 15.50
C MET A 101 -6.94 -6.87 14.84
N THR A 102 -7.25 -6.62 13.58
CA THR A 102 -6.58 -5.63 12.71
C THR A 102 -6.90 -4.19 13.11
N GLU A 103 -8.13 -3.93 13.58
CA GLU A 103 -8.55 -2.60 14.01
C GLU A 103 -9.17 -2.62 15.40
N ALA A 104 -8.78 -1.67 16.23
CA ALA A 104 -9.32 -1.43 17.55
C ALA A 104 -8.93 -0.01 17.97
N TYR A 105 -9.76 0.97 17.61
CA TYR A 105 -9.44 2.37 17.84
C TYR A 105 -10.63 3.20 18.32
N VAL A 106 -10.30 4.34 18.92
CA VAL A 106 -11.20 5.47 19.12
C VAL A 106 -10.77 6.60 18.22
N LYS A 107 -11.74 7.23 17.57
CA LYS A 107 -11.53 8.34 16.65
C LYS A 107 -12.33 9.55 17.09
N TYR A 108 -11.73 10.73 17.03
CA TYR A 108 -12.40 12.02 17.18
C TYR A 108 -12.24 12.81 15.87
N VAL A 109 -13.31 13.44 15.40
CA VAL A 109 -13.31 14.27 14.19
C VAL A 109 -14.09 15.56 14.41
N ASN A 110 -13.55 16.66 13.92
CA ASN A 110 -14.27 17.91 13.67
C ASN A 110 -13.86 18.49 12.30
N ASP A 111 -14.34 19.70 11.97
CA ASP A 111 -14.12 20.33 10.66
C ASP A 111 -12.65 20.64 10.33
N MET A 112 -11.78 20.71 11.33
CA MET A 112 -10.38 21.17 11.19
C MET A 112 -9.35 20.10 11.54
N PHE A 113 -9.79 19.01 12.18
CA PHE A 113 -8.89 18.06 12.81
C PHE A 113 -9.56 16.70 13.06
N SER A 114 -8.78 15.63 12.90
CA SER A 114 -9.10 14.30 13.41
C SER A 114 -7.96 13.70 14.24
N LEU A 115 -8.31 12.89 15.24
CA LEU A 115 -7.38 12.08 16.03
C LEU A 115 -7.87 10.64 16.07
N THR A 116 -7.03 9.68 15.73
CA THR A 116 -7.31 8.25 15.88
C THR A 116 -6.24 7.63 16.77
N ALA A 117 -6.65 6.89 17.79
CA ALA A 117 -5.74 6.19 18.70
C ALA A 117 -6.15 4.72 18.85
N GLY A 118 -5.19 3.82 18.63
CA GLY A 118 -5.37 2.37 18.65
C GLY A 118 -4.89 1.70 17.36
N ARG A 119 -5.24 0.43 17.19
CA ARG A 119 -4.92 -0.33 15.98
C ARG A 119 -5.75 0.16 14.82
N GLN A 120 -5.12 0.57 13.73
CA GLN A 120 -5.78 1.18 12.57
C GLN A 120 -4.99 0.87 11.30
N ALA A 121 -5.67 0.76 10.16
CA ALA A 121 -4.98 0.78 8.86
C ALA A 121 -4.38 2.17 8.61
N ILE A 122 -3.11 2.21 8.22
CA ILE A 122 -2.41 3.42 7.78
C ILE A 122 -1.93 3.18 6.35
N ASP A 123 -2.09 4.20 5.51
CA ASP A 123 -1.58 4.22 4.15
C ASP A 123 -1.03 5.63 3.90
N LEU A 124 0.21 5.81 4.33
CA LEU A 124 1.04 6.97 4.08
C LEU A 124 2.21 6.55 3.19
N GLU A 125 2.96 7.51 2.64
CA GLU A 125 3.94 7.24 1.60
C GLU A 125 4.97 6.15 1.97
N TRP A 126 5.38 6.05 3.23
CA TRP A 126 6.26 4.99 3.74
C TRP A 126 5.72 4.36 5.03
N LEU A 127 4.40 4.39 5.25
CA LEU A 127 3.81 3.69 6.40
C LEU A 127 2.50 3.03 5.98
N GLY A 128 2.56 1.73 5.76
CA GLY A 128 1.45 0.90 5.28
C GLY A 128 0.82 0.03 6.36
N ASP A 129 -0.12 -0.82 5.92
CA ASP A 129 -0.75 -1.90 6.70
C ASP A 129 -1.41 -1.48 8.02
N TYR A 130 -1.54 -2.42 8.96
CA TYR A 130 -2.18 -2.17 10.25
C TYR A 130 -1.16 -1.77 11.29
N ASN A 131 -1.42 -0.66 11.98
CA ASN A 131 -0.51 -0.06 12.94
C ASN A 131 -1.20 0.16 14.28
N GLU A 132 -0.52 -0.18 15.38
CA GLU A 132 -0.90 0.28 16.71
C GLU A 132 -0.33 1.70 16.93
N ALA A 133 -1.18 2.69 16.70
CA ALA A 133 -0.73 4.06 16.46
C ALA A 133 -1.63 5.14 17.07
N VAL A 134 -1.07 6.34 17.17
CA VAL A 134 -1.81 7.59 17.36
C VAL A 134 -1.56 8.48 16.15
N VAL A 135 -2.63 8.82 15.42
CA VAL A 135 -2.55 9.61 14.20
C VAL A 135 -3.47 10.82 14.29
N ALA A 136 -2.90 11.99 14.04
CA ALA A 136 -3.58 13.27 13.96
C ALA A 136 -3.57 13.74 12.50
N ALA A 137 -4.71 14.18 11.98
CA ALA A 137 -4.79 14.86 10.69
C ALA A 137 -5.38 16.26 10.88
N ILE A 138 -4.73 17.28 10.34
CA ILE A 138 -5.09 18.69 10.48
C ILE A 138 -5.42 19.25 9.09
N THR A 139 -6.65 19.74 8.94
CA THR A 139 -7.20 20.34 7.71
C THR A 139 -7.56 21.82 7.90
N ALA A 140 -7.10 22.43 9.00
CA ALA A 140 -7.36 23.82 9.34
C ALA A 140 -6.75 24.83 8.34
N VAL A 141 -5.76 24.41 7.56
CA VAL A 141 -5.09 25.22 6.54
C VAL A 141 -5.71 24.91 5.17
N PRO A 142 -6.20 25.91 4.42
CA PRO A 142 -6.80 25.68 3.11
C PRO A 142 -5.87 24.93 2.17
N ASP A 143 -6.44 23.99 1.40
CA ASP A 143 -5.73 23.15 0.42
C ASP A 143 -4.59 22.30 1.00
N THR A 144 -4.47 22.22 2.33
CA THR A 144 -3.40 21.51 3.03
C THR A 144 -3.98 20.51 4.02
N THR A 145 -3.45 19.29 3.96
CA THR A 145 -3.58 18.28 5.01
C THR A 145 -2.23 18.10 5.66
N ILE A 146 -2.17 18.12 6.99
CA ILE A 146 -0.98 17.79 7.77
C ILE A 146 -1.31 16.55 8.62
N VAL A 147 -0.58 15.47 8.42
CA VAL A 147 -0.66 14.24 9.22
C VAL A 147 0.55 14.19 10.15
N LEU A 148 0.28 13.95 11.42
CA LEU A 148 1.26 13.65 12.45
C LEU A 148 0.93 12.27 13.01
N GLY A 149 1.91 11.38 13.11
CA GLY A 149 1.70 10.02 13.59
C GLY A 149 2.80 9.54 14.49
N TYR A 150 2.44 8.61 15.37
CA TYR A 150 3.33 7.75 16.12
C TYR A 150 2.80 6.32 16.00
N THR A 151 3.67 5.36 15.71
CA THR A 151 3.34 3.93 15.65
C THR A 151 4.34 3.14 16.48
N ASN A 152 3.83 2.16 17.23
CA ASN A 152 4.68 1.28 18.05
C ASN A 152 4.85 -0.09 17.39
N GLN A 153 3.77 -0.62 16.81
CA GLN A 153 3.74 -1.95 16.22
C GLN A 153 3.04 -1.92 14.88
N GLN A 154 3.46 -2.79 13.97
CA GLN A 154 2.84 -3.00 12.66
C GLN A 154 2.52 -4.48 12.44
N ALA A 155 1.49 -4.76 11.66
CA ALA A 155 1.12 -6.08 11.18
C ALA A 155 0.56 -5.98 9.75
N ALA A 156 0.97 -6.91 8.89
CA ALA A 156 0.33 -7.14 7.60
C ALA A 156 -0.84 -8.13 7.76
N ALA A 157 -1.91 -7.87 7.01
CA ALA A 157 -3.04 -8.78 6.88
C ALA A 157 -3.77 -8.53 5.56
N ASP A 158 -3.78 -9.53 4.69
CA ASP A 158 -4.33 -9.51 3.33
C ASP A 158 -4.94 -10.90 2.99
N GLU A 159 -5.29 -11.16 1.72
CA GLU A 159 -5.98 -12.39 1.31
C GLU A 159 -5.21 -13.71 1.56
N ASP A 160 -3.89 -13.65 1.71
CA ASP A 160 -2.95 -14.76 1.91
C ASP A 160 -1.98 -14.55 3.07
N GLU A 161 -2.15 -13.47 3.83
CA GLU A 161 -1.29 -13.13 4.95
C GLU A 161 -2.13 -12.73 6.17
N ILE A 162 -1.79 -13.26 7.34
CA ILE A 162 -2.30 -12.79 8.62
C ILE A 162 -1.15 -12.84 9.62
N GLY A 163 -0.42 -11.73 9.71
CA GLY A 163 0.74 -11.59 10.57
C GLY A 163 0.40 -11.30 12.04
N ASP A 164 1.45 -11.02 12.82
CA ASP A 164 1.36 -10.53 14.19
C ASP A 164 1.74 -9.05 14.27
N PHE A 165 1.21 -8.34 15.26
CA PHE A 165 1.74 -7.02 15.59
C PHE A 165 3.13 -7.16 16.22
N THR A 166 4.14 -6.67 15.52
CA THR A 166 5.53 -6.66 15.96
C THR A 166 6.02 -5.23 16.16
N GLU A 167 6.86 -5.03 17.18
CA GLU A 167 7.48 -3.73 17.44
C GLU A 167 8.38 -3.33 16.28
N LEU A 168 8.24 -2.09 15.79
CA LEU A 168 9.06 -1.56 14.71
C LEU A 168 10.49 -1.28 15.21
N THR A 169 10.59 -0.62 16.36
CA THR A 169 11.81 -0.31 17.11
C THR A 169 11.47 -0.20 18.61
N GLU A 170 12.46 -0.07 19.48
CA GLU A 170 12.24 0.11 20.94
C GLU A 170 11.41 1.37 21.25
N ASP A 171 11.59 2.44 20.47
CA ASP A 171 10.93 3.73 20.66
C ASP A 171 9.79 4.00 19.66
N GLY A 172 9.50 3.06 18.75
CA GLY A 172 8.54 3.20 17.66
C GLY A 172 9.00 4.13 16.53
N ALA A 173 8.06 4.54 15.68
CA ALA A 173 8.31 5.46 14.57
C ALA A 173 7.34 6.64 14.57
N TYR A 174 7.86 7.81 14.19
CA TYR A 174 7.14 9.07 14.08
C TYR A 174 7.04 9.49 12.63
N VAL A 175 5.91 10.09 12.25
CA VAL A 175 5.68 10.59 10.88
C VAL A 175 5.12 12.00 10.90
N LEU A 176 5.63 12.82 9.98
CA LEU A 176 5.02 14.05 9.49
C LEU A 176 4.81 13.87 7.98
N ASP A 177 3.56 13.87 7.53
CA ASP A 177 3.20 13.80 6.10
C ASP A 177 2.28 14.96 5.76
N ILE A 178 2.62 15.75 4.75
CA ILE A 178 1.84 16.92 4.34
C ILE A 178 1.40 16.74 2.91
N LYS A 179 0.11 16.95 2.61
CA LYS A 179 -0.41 17.03 1.25
C LYS A 179 -0.91 18.45 0.97
N TYR A 180 -0.42 19.06 -0.10
CA TYR A 180 -0.81 20.40 -0.55
C TYR A 180 -1.29 20.41 -2.00
N THR A 181 -2.51 20.90 -2.20
CA THR A 181 -3.23 20.89 -3.50
C THR A 181 -3.70 22.28 -3.94
N GLY A 182 -3.05 23.34 -3.46
CA GLY A 182 -3.45 24.73 -3.76
C GLY A 182 -3.17 25.20 -5.18
N PHE A 183 -2.56 24.35 -6.02
CA PHE A 183 -2.37 24.60 -7.45
C PHE A 183 -3.17 23.59 -8.26
N GLU A 184 -3.89 24.08 -9.28
CA GLU A 184 -4.66 23.22 -10.17
C GLU A 184 -3.74 22.19 -10.84
N GLY A 185 -4.10 20.91 -10.71
CA GLY A 185 -3.36 19.81 -11.32
C GLY A 185 -1.99 19.52 -10.70
N ILE A 186 -1.65 20.09 -9.53
CA ILE A 186 -0.39 19.80 -8.83
C ILE A 186 -0.67 19.44 -7.38
N GLU A 187 -0.16 18.29 -6.95
CA GLU A 187 -0.10 17.90 -5.54
C GLU A 187 1.36 17.81 -5.10
N PHE A 188 1.69 18.46 -3.98
CA PHE A 188 2.95 18.28 -3.29
C PHE A 188 2.72 17.46 -2.03
N ASN A 189 3.54 16.43 -1.84
CA ASN A 189 3.53 15.58 -0.66
C ASN A 189 4.93 15.48 -0.04
N PRO A 190 5.41 16.52 0.68
CA PRO A 190 6.60 16.40 1.51
C PRO A 190 6.29 15.61 2.78
N TYR A 191 7.23 14.78 3.20
CA TYR A 191 7.11 13.97 4.40
C TYR A 191 8.47 13.79 5.09
N ALA A 192 8.41 13.45 6.38
CA ALA A 192 9.56 13.09 7.20
C ALA A 192 9.15 12.02 8.21
N TYR A 193 10.03 11.05 8.42
CA TYR A 193 9.88 9.94 9.33
C TYR A 193 11.10 9.86 10.23
N SER A 194 10.90 9.38 11.45
CA SER A 194 11.96 9.18 12.42
C SER A 194 11.65 7.95 13.26
N ALA A 195 12.55 6.98 13.22
CA ALA A 195 12.54 5.82 14.09
C ALA A 195 13.84 5.88 14.92
N PRO A 196 13.77 6.28 16.20
CA PRO A 196 14.96 6.47 17.03
C PRO A 196 15.84 5.22 17.06
N ASP A 197 17.15 5.44 17.06
CA ASP A 197 18.19 4.40 17.03
C ASP A 197 18.11 3.43 15.83
N ALA A 198 17.34 3.78 14.78
CA ALA A 198 17.22 2.99 13.56
C ALA A 198 17.43 3.83 12.29
N VAL A 199 16.50 4.72 11.96
CA VAL A 199 16.56 5.52 10.72
C VAL A 199 15.70 6.78 10.79
N ASP A 200 16.26 7.88 10.30
CA ASP A 200 15.52 9.09 9.95
C ASP A 200 15.47 9.22 8.43
N PHE A 201 14.30 9.52 7.86
CA PHE A 201 14.21 9.72 6.41
C PHE A 201 13.18 10.76 6.03
N TYR A 202 13.37 11.41 4.88
CA TYR A 202 12.46 12.43 4.40
C TYR A 202 12.45 12.45 2.87
N GLY A 203 11.38 13.00 2.32
CA GLY A 203 11.23 13.08 0.88
C GLY A 203 10.15 14.03 0.43
N LEU A 204 9.99 14.09 -0.88
CA LEU A 204 8.97 14.87 -1.55
C LEU A 204 8.48 14.07 -2.76
N LYS A 205 7.17 13.83 -2.78
CA LYS A 205 6.45 13.39 -3.97
C LYS A 205 5.68 14.56 -4.57
N THR A 206 5.79 14.73 -5.88
CA THR A 206 5.04 15.72 -6.64
C THR A 206 4.27 15.00 -7.73
N THR A 207 2.95 15.17 -7.73
CA THR A 207 2.07 14.64 -8.76
C THR A 207 1.56 15.80 -9.60
N PHE A 208 1.73 15.68 -10.91
CA PHE A 208 1.12 16.58 -11.89
C PHE A 208 0.04 15.83 -12.66
N THR A 209 -1.12 16.44 -12.79
CA THR A 209 -2.27 15.89 -13.52
C THR A 209 -2.84 16.95 -14.44
N ALA A 210 -2.84 16.66 -15.73
CA ALA A 210 -3.60 17.37 -16.76
C ALA A 210 -4.61 16.39 -17.40
N ASP A 211 -5.47 16.90 -18.28
CA ASP A 211 -6.58 16.14 -18.89
C ASP A 211 -6.16 14.76 -19.44
N MET A 212 -5.10 14.73 -20.26
CA MET A 212 -4.63 13.49 -20.90
C MET A 212 -3.27 12.99 -20.39
N PHE A 213 -2.59 13.76 -19.55
CA PHE A 213 -1.21 13.48 -19.15
C PHE A 213 -1.03 13.67 -17.66
N GLY A 214 -0.27 12.78 -17.04
CA GLY A 214 0.20 12.92 -15.68
C GLY A 214 1.70 12.72 -15.60
N ALA A 215 2.27 13.18 -14.49
CA ALA A 215 3.65 12.91 -14.13
C ALA A 215 3.78 12.74 -12.62
N VAL A 216 4.66 11.85 -12.21
CA VAL A 216 5.10 11.72 -10.81
C VAL A 216 6.59 12.00 -10.77
N ALA A 217 7.01 12.79 -9.80
CA ALA A 217 8.41 12.96 -9.44
C ALA A 217 8.53 12.81 -7.93
N HIS A 218 9.34 11.85 -7.49
CA HIS A 218 9.45 11.47 -6.09
C HIS A 218 10.91 11.23 -5.74
N TYR A 219 11.36 11.79 -4.62
CA TYR A 219 12.69 11.55 -4.09
C TYR A 219 12.63 11.42 -2.57
N ALA A 220 13.36 10.45 -2.03
CA ALA A 220 13.54 10.23 -0.61
C ALA A 220 15.01 9.95 -0.27
N THR A 221 15.43 10.28 0.95
CA THR A 221 16.76 9.96 1.46
C THR A 221 16.68 9.60 2.94
N SER A 222 17.52 8.68 3.36
CA SER A 222 17.61 8.16 4.73
C SER A 222 18.98 8.45 5.35
N SER A 223 18.95 8.60 6.67
CA SER A 223 20.09 8.67 7.57
C SER A 223 19.92 7.53 8.57
N VAL A 224 20.74 6.50 8.43
CA VAL A 224 20.61 5.26 9.19
C VAL A 224 21.55 5.30 10.39
N ASP A 225 21.10 4.81 11.55
CA ASP A 225 21.97 4.74 12.72
C ASP A 225 23.04 3.65 12.53
N GLU A 226 24.27 3.96 12.93
CA GLU A 226 25.42 3.06 12.83
C GLU A 226 25.18 1.70 13.53
N VAL A 227 24.34 1.67 14.59
CA VAL A 227 24.04 0.42 15.33
C VAL A 227 23.30 -0.62 14.49
N THR A 228 22.59 -0.20 13.43
CA THR A 228 21.86 -1.11 12.53
C THR A 228 22.80 -1.87 11.60
N GLY A 229 24.00 -1.34 11.32
CA GLY A 229 24.93 -1.86 10.33
C GLY A 229 24.53 -1.64 8.86
N ALA A 230 23.37 -1.04 8.60
CA ALA A 230 22.97 -0.57 7.28
C ALA A 230 23.61 0.79 6.96
N LYS A 231 23.50 1.22 5.71
CA LYS A 231 24.02 2.51 5.24
C LYS A 231 22.87 3.43 4.86
N ASP A 232 23.14 4.73 4.93
CA ASP A 232 22.31 5.76 4.34
C ASP A 232 21.95 5.43 2.89
N GLY A 233 20.72 5.74 2.51
CA GLY A 233 20.21 5.48 1.19
C GLY A 233 19.47 6.66 0.58
N SER A 234 19.10 6.49 -0.67
CA SER A 234 18.19 7.40 -1.37
C SER A 234 17.47 6.67 -2.48
N ILE A 235 16.29 7.16 -2.84
CA ILE A 235 15.54 6.67 -3.99
C ILE A 235 14.96 7.85 -4.76
N GLY A 236 15.06 7.79 -6.07
CA GLY A 236 14.42 8.72 -6.99
C GLY A 236 13.51 7.96 -7.94
N HIS A 237 12.30 8.48 -8.15
CA HIS A 237 11.29 7.93 -9.05
C HIS A 237 10.72 9.05 -9.93
N VAL A 238 10.64 8.76 -11.23
CA VAL A 238 9.91 9.61 -12.17
C VAL A 238 9.03 8.72 -13.04
N GLU A 239 7.77 9.11 -13.17
CA GLU A 239 6.82 8.46 -14.09
C GLU A 239 6.15 9.51 -14.97
N LEU A 240 5.93 9.16 -16.24
CA LEU A 240 5.03 9.88 -17.12
C LEU A 240 3.89 8.93 -17.51
N ASN A 241 2.66 9.43 -17.42
CA ASN A 241 1.48 8.65 -17.80
C ASN A 241 0.54 9.44 -18.71
N THR A 242 -0.30 8.71 -19.43
CA THR A 242 -1.31 9.28 -20.33
C THR A 242 -2.53 8.38 -20.41
N THR A 243 -3.69 8.98 -20.69
CA THR A 243 -4.91 8.26 -21.04
C THR A 243 -5.45 8.79 -22.36
N ILE A 244 -5.49 7.93 -23.39
CA ILE A 244 -5.93 8.29 -24.73
C ILE A 244 -6.89 7.23 -25.26
N ALA A 245 -8.11 7.64 -25.60
CA ALA A 245 -9.13 6.75 -26.18
C ALA A 245 -9.41 5.48 -25.35
N GLY A 246 -9.39 5.61 -24.02
CA GLY A 246 -9.62 4.49 -23.09
C GLY A 246 -8.40 3.60 -22.85
N ILE A 247 -7.26 3.88 -23.49
CA ILE A 247 -5.98 3.24 -23.20
C ILE A 247 -5.23 4.10 -22.20
N SER A 248 -4.90 3.53 -21.04
CA SER A 248 -3.93 4.12 -20.11
C SER A 248 -2.53 3.59 -20.43
N ALA A 249 -1.53 4.46 -20.38
CA ALA A 249 -0.13 4.07 -20.58
C ALA A 249 0.77 4.83 -19.60
N ALA A 250 1.81 4.17 -19.09
CA ALA A 250 2.83 4.82 -18.29
C ALA A 250 4.23 4.33 -18.66
N VAL A 251 5.23 5.17 -18.43
CA VAL A 251 6.65 4.81 -18.43
C VAL A 251 7.32 5.44 -17.23
N GLY A 252 8.17 4.69 -16.54
CA GLY A 252 8.83 5.18 -15.34
C GLY A 252 10.27 4.71 -15.20
N TYR A 253 10.97 5.42 -14.32
CA TYR A 253 12.35 5.15 -13.95
C TYR A 253 12.51 5.28 -12.44
N ILE A 254 13.12 4.28 -11.82
CA ILE A 254 13.47 4.26 -10.39
C ILE A 254 14.98 4.10 -10.29
N LYS A 255 15.59 4.80 -9.34
CA LYS A 255 17.01 4.66 -9.03
C LYS A 255 17.28 4.78 -7.54
N THR A 256 18.14 3.91 -7.01
CA THR A 256 18.58 3.95 -5.61
C THR A 256 20.03 4.39 -5.44
N ASP A 257 20.45 4.61 -4.19
CA ASP A 257 21.84 4.90 -3.85
C ASP A 257 22.75 3.69 -4.10
N LYS A 258 23.97 3.99 -4.56
CA LYS A 258 24.95 2.98 -4.97
C LYS A 258 25.62 2.22 -3.81
N ASP A 259 25.53 2.75 -2.59
CA ASP A 259 26.21 2.20 -1.43
C ASP A 259 25.22 1.61 -0.43
N GLY A 260 24.05 2.24 -0.23
CA GLY A 260 23.05 1.83 0.77
C GLY A 260 21.63 1.59 0.26
N GLY A 261 21.40 1.59 -1.08
CA GLY A 261 20.06 1.41 -1.64
C GLY A 261 19.11 2.47 -1.10
N ILE A 262 18.07 2.05 -0.36
CA ILE A 262 17.12 2.93 0.31
C ILE A 262 17.33 3.10 1.82
N GLY A 263 18.32 2.43 2.44
CA GLY A 263 18.65 2.60 3.85
C GLY A 263 17.47 2.44 4.82
N LEU A 264 16.84 1.26 4.82
CA LEU A 264 15.77 0.81 5.74
C LEU A 264 14.40 1.50 5.60
N MET A 265 14.15 2.28 4.55
CA MET A 265 12.82 2.91 4.37
C MET A 265 11.70 1.89 4.13
N ASP A 266 12.01 0.77 3.48
CA ASP A 266 11.12 -0.38 3.19
C ASP A 266 10.64 -1.13 4.43
N THR A 267 11.29 -0.95 5.59
CA THR A 267 10.83 -1.56 6.85
C THR A 267 9.44 -1.05 7.27
N TYR A 268 9.00 0.10 6.77
CA TYR A 268 7.75 0.75 7.17
C TYR A 268 6.69 0.74 6.06
N GLY A 269 7.12 0.65 4.80
CA GLY A 269 6.25 0.56 3.62
C GLY A 269 7.04 0.68 2.31
N ASP A 270 6.38 0.36 1.20
CA ASP A 270 7.03 0.07 -0.08
C ASP A 270 6.28 0.66 -1.29
N ASN A 271 5.79 1.90 -1.18
CA ASN A 271 4.87 2.48 -2.16
C ASN A 271 5.45 2.97 -3.51
N ILE A 272 6.75 2.77 -3.79
CA ILE A 272 7.37 3.19 -5.07
C ILE A 272 7.34 2.08 -6.13
N THR A 273 7.37 0.82 -5.72
CA THR A 273 7.39 -0.31 -6.65
C THR A 273 6.07 -0.41 -7.42
N PRO A 274 6.10 -0.47 -8.77
CA PRO A 274 4.90 -0.74 -9.55
C PRO A 274 4.62 -2.25 -9.69
N PHE A 275 5.58 -3.09 -9.28
CA PHE A 275 5.61 -4.54 -9.50
C PHE A 275 4.98 -5.31 -8.34
N ASP A 276 4.66 -6.58 -8.59
CA ASP A 276 4.06 -7.45 -7.57
C ASP A 276 5.13 -8.02 -6.64
N ASN A 277 6.28 -8.40 -7.21
CA ASN A 277 7.42 -8.96 -6.48
C ASN A 277 8.71 -8.11 -6.59
N GLY A 278 8.59 -6.86 -7.05
CA GLY A 278 9.73 -6.04 -7.49
C GLY A 278 10.56 -5.41 -6.38
N GLU A 279 10.88 -6.14 -5.31
CA GLU A 279 11.77 -5.70 -4.22
C GLU A 279 13.15 -5.25 -4.72
N ASP A 280 13.60 -5.78 -5.87
CA ASP A 280 14.88 -5.42 -6.49
C ASP A 280 15.02 -3.92 -6.80
N ASN A 281 13.91 -3.19 -6.99
CA ASN A 281 13.96 -1.75 -7.23
C ASN A 281 14.35 -0.92 -5.99
N TYR A 282 14.42 -1.56 -4.82
CA TYR A 282 14.91 -0.98 -3.57
C TYR A 282 16.36 -1.39 -3.24
N ALA A 283 16.93 -2.33 -4.01
CA ALA A 283 18.27 -2.85 -3.81
C ALA A 283 19.36 -1.78 -4.00
N THR A 284 20.61 -2.12 -3.70
CA THR A 284 21.76 -1.21 -3.84
C THR A 284 22.11 -0.97 -5.32
N ASP A 285 22.35 0.29 -5.69
CA ASP A 285 22.60 0.75 -7.07
C ASP A 285 21.54 0.33 -8.10
N ALA A 286 20.32 0.06 -7.64
CA ALA A 286 19.20 -0.35 -8.47
C ALA A 286 18.85 0.74 -9.50
N LYS A 287 18.61 0.33 -10.74
CA LYS A 287 18.16 1.17 -11.85
C LYS A 287 17.04 0.42 -12.57
N THR A 288 15.81 0.83 -12.33
CA THR A 288 14.63 0.18 -12.90
C THR A 288 14.03 1.03 -14.00
N VAL A 289 13.78 0.44 -15.17
CA VAL A 289 12.98 1.05 -16.24
C VAL A 289 11.73 0.19 -16.43
N TYR A 290 10.56 0.82 -16.46
CA TYR A 290 9.31 0.08 -16.65
C TYR A 290 8.33 0.82 -17.54
N GLY A 291 7.35 0.08 -18.05
CA GLY A 291 6.21 0.63 -18.76
C GLY A 291 4.95 -0.22 -18.57
N SER A 292 3.80 0.43 -18.61
CA SER A 292 2.50 -0.23 -18.46
C SER A 292 1.50 0.22 -19.51
N LEU A 293 0.56 -0.68 -19.81
CA LEU A 293 -0.62 -0.42 -20.64
C LEU A 293 -1.85 -1.00 -19.96
N GLY A 294 -2.96 -0.25 -19.97
CA GLY A 294 -4.25 -0.68 -19.47
C GLY A 294 -5.37 -0.37 -20.46
N TYR A 295 -6.40 -1.21 -20.49
CA TYR A 295 -7.58 -1.01 -21.32
C TYR A 295 -8.80 -1.74 -20.75
N THR A 296 -9.95 -1.07 -20.73
CA THR A 296 -11.22 -1.70 -20.35
C THR A 296 -11.99 -2.14 -21.59
N VAL A 297 -12.31 -3.43 -21.68
CA VAL A 297 -13.11 -4.01 -22.77
C VAL A 297 -14.27 -4.83 -22.21
N ALA A 298 -15.49 -4.48 -22.60
CA ALA A 298 -16.71 -5.19 -22.17
C ALA A 298 -16.83 -5.35 -20.62
N GLY A 299 -16.35 -4.36 -19.87
CA GLY A 299 -16.36 -4.38 -18.40
C GLY A 299 -15.22 -5.17 -17.75
N VAL A 300 -14.31 -5.74 -18.55
CA VAL A 300 -13.08 -6.37 -18.08
C VAL A 300 -11.95 -5.34 -18.16
N ASP A 301 -11.30 -5.08 -17.04
CA ASP A 301 -10.10 -4.26 -16.97
C ASP A 301 -8.89 -5.15 -17.25
N LEU A 302 -8.16 -4.86 -18.32
CA LEU A 302 -6.95 -5.58 -18.69
C LEU A 302 -5.75 -4.67 -18.51
N GLY A 303 -4.62 -5.25 -18.15
CA GLY A 303 -3.36 -4.56 -18.40
C GLY A 303 -2.13 -5.42 -18.28
N VAL A 304 -1.03 -4.75 -18.60
CA VAL A 304 0.31 -5.29 -18.67
C VAL A 304 1.25 -4.27 -18.05
N LEU A 305 2.15 -4.75 -17.21
CA LEU A 305 3.31 -4.03 -16.71
C LEU A 305 4.54 -4.85 -17.03
N TYR A 306 5.58 -4.21 -17.54
CA TYR A 306 6.87 -4.84 -17.75
C TYR A 306 7.98 -3.88 -17.34
N GLY A 307 9.05 -4.42 -16.76
CA GLY A 307 10.30 -3.68 -16.64
C GLY A 307 11.47 -4.55 -16.25
N GLU A 308 12.61 -3.88 -16.22
CA GLU A 308 13.93 -4.45 -15.96
C GLU A 308 14.59 -3.63 -14.85
N THR A 309 15.30 -4.30 -13.95
CA THR A 309 16.09 -3.69 -12.87
C THR A 309 17.52 -4.18 -12.92
N ASP A 310 18.46 -3.27 -13.15
CA ASP A 310 19.89 -3.51 -12.91
C ASP A 310 20.20 -3.20 -11.44
N PHE A 311 20.77 -4.13 -10.67
CA PHE A 311 21.11 -3.92 -9.26
C PHE A 311 22.36 -4.70 -8.85
N ASP A 312 23.04 -4.26 -7.78
CA ASP A 312 24.29 -4.84 -7.30
C ASP A 312 25.37 -5.01 -8.41
N VAL A 313 26.44 -5.76 -8.12
CA VAL A 313 27.52 -6.01 -9.09
C VAL A 313 27.18 -7.23 -9.95
N ASN A 314 26.59 -6.98 -11.14
CA ASN A 314 26.20 -7.95 -12.18
C ASN A 314 24.90 -8.73 -11.92
N SER A 315 23.91 -8.14 -11.26
CA SER A 315 22.55 -8.70 -11.19
C SER A 315 21.60 -7.85 -12.03
N GLU A 316 20.75 -8.52 -12.79
CA GLU A 316 19.68 -7.91 -13.59
C GLU A 316 18.45 -8.79 -13.44
N SER A 317 17.29 -8.20 -13.16
CA SER A 317 16.01 -8.89 -13.13
C SER A 317 15.00 -8.26 -14.08
N SER A 318 14.06 -9.05 -14.55
CA SER A 318 12.92 -8.58 -15.33
C SER A 318 11.61 -9.18 -14.83
N GLU A 319 10.55 -8.40 -14.85
CA GLU A 319 9.22 -8.83 -14.39
C GLU A 319 8.13 -8.41 -15.37
N LEU A 320 7.28 -9.37 -15.76
CA LEU A 320 6.07 -9.16 -16.56
C LEU A 320 4.83 -9.49 -15.74
N ASN A 321 3.97 -8.50 -15.53
CA ASN A 321 2.68 -8.68 -14.86
C ASN A 321 1.54 -8.52 -15.87
N LEU A 322 0.71 -9.55 -16.00
CA LEU A 322 -0.52 -9.53 -16.78
C LEU A 322 -1.70 -9.64 -15.83
N THR A 323 -2.66 -8.75 -15.97
CA THR A 323 -3.76 -8.63 -15.02
C THR A 323 -5.10 -8.54 -15.75
N ALA A 324 -6.13 -9.13 -15.14
CA ALA A 324 -7.51 -9.04 -15.60
C ALA A 324 -8.47 -8.92 -14.41
N GLY A 325 -9.26 -7.84 -14.38
CA GLY A 325 -10.27 -7.58 -13.36
C GLY A 325 -11.68 -7.57 -13.94
N TYR A 326 -12.66 -8.10 -13.21
CA TYR A 326 -14.07 -8.03 -13.59
C TYR A 326 -14.97 -7.84 -12.37
N SER A 327 -15.71 -6.74 -12.34
CA SER A 327 -16.78 -6.50 -11.36
C SER A 327 -18.05 -7.23 -11.81
N ILE A 328 -18.33 -8.37 -11.18
CA ILE A 328 -19.55 -9.16 -11.44
C ILE A 328 -20.78 -8.39 -10.95
N THR A 329 -20.65 -7.74 -9.79
CA THR A 329 -21.59 -6.76 -9.23
C THR A 329 -20.79 -5.66 -8.51
N ASP A 330 -21.47 -4.65 -7.97
CA ASP A 330 -20.82 -3.61 -7.13
C ASP A 330 -20.11 -4.20 -5.91
N SER A 331 -20.57 -5.35 -5.41
CA SER A 331 -20.06 -6.00 -4.20
C SER A 331 -19.26 -7.28 -4.48
N LEU A 332 -19.21 -7.79 -5.71
CA LEU A 332 -18.58 -9.06 -6.05
C LEU A 332 -17.65 -8.89 -7.24
N SER A 333 -16.39 -9.28 -7.08
CA SER A 333 -15.35 -9.13 -8.10
C SER A 333 -14.51 -10.38 -8.27
N LEU A 334 -13.92 -10.51 -9.47
CA LEU A 334 -12.89 -11.47 -9.81
C LEU A 334 -11.65 -10.70 -10.28
N GLY A 335 -10.48 -11.07 -9.76
CA GLY A 335 -9.19 -10.63 -10.27
C GLY A 335 -8.31 -11.81 -10.63
N LEU A 336 -7.53 -11.66 -11.70
CA LEU A 336 -6.52 -12.60 -12.16
C LEU A 336 -5.20 -11.86 -12.32
N LEU A 337 -4.11 -12.50 -11.91
CA LEU A 337 -2.75 -12.03 -12.08
C LEU A 337 -1.89 -13.18 -12.63
N PHE A 338 -0.99 -12.83 -13.53
CA PHE A 338 0.11 -13.66 -13.95
C PHE A 338 1.39 -12.85 -13.82
N VAL A 339 2.41 -13.43 -13.20
CA VAL A 339 3.76 -12.87 -13.06
C VAL A 339 4.74 -13.81 -13.77
N ASN A 340 5.67 -13.24 -14.53
CA ASN A 340 6.86 -13.93 -15.01
C ASN A 340 8.08 -13.12 -14.60
N TYR A 341 8.86 -13.68 -13.68
CA TYR A 341 10.06 -13.07 -13.14
C TYR A 341 11.29 -13.88 -13.58
N ASP A 342 12.29 -13.18 -14.08
CA ASP A 342 13.55 -13.76 -14.56
C ASP A 342 14.73 -13.00 -13.91
N LEU A 343 15.73 -13.73 -13.40
CA LEU A 343 16.96 -13.17 -12.80
C LEU A 343 18.21 -13.65 -13.56
N ASP A 344 18.86 -12.75 -14.29
CA ASP A 344 19.93 -13.08 -15.24
C ASP A 344 21.17 -13.74 -14.59
N ALA A 345 21.47 -13.40 -13.34
CA ALA A 345 22.60 -13.98 -12.62
C ALA A 345 22.35 -15.42 -12.14
N SER A 346 21.08 -15.86 -12.08
CA SER A 346 20.68 -17.18 -11.58
C SER A 346 19.30 -17.56 -12.09
N SER A 347 19.24 -18.39 -13.14
CA SER A 347 17.98 -18.98 -13.61
C SER A 347 17.32 -19.92 -12.59
N ASP A 348 17.99 -20.21 -11.47
CA ASP A 348 17.41 -20.98 -10.38
C ASP A 348 16.41 -20.14 -9.56
N SER A 349 16.45 -18.81 -9.71
CA SER A 349 15.55 -17.86 -9.06
C SER A 349 14.42 -17.39 -9.97
N ASP A 350 14.38 -17.83 -11.23
CA ASP A 350 13.28 -17.55 -12.15
C ASP A 350 12.00 -18.25 -11.66
N TYR A 351 10.86 -17.60 -11.84
CA TYR A 351 9.57 -18.21 -11.53
C TYR A 351 8.42 -17.63 -12.34
N LYS A 352 7.32 -18.38 -12.33
CA LYS A 352 6.02 -17.91 -12.81
C LYS A 352 5.00 -18.04 -11.72
N GLU A 353 4.16 -17.02 -11.61
CA GLU A 353 3.04 -17.02 -10.69
C GLU A 353 1.72 -16.86 -11.44
N TYR A 354 0.71 -17.56 -10.97
CA TYR A 354 -0.67 -17.39 -11.42
C TYR A 354 -1.54 -17.27 -10.19
N SER A 355 -2.29 -16.18 -10.08
CA SER A 355 -3.20 -16.00 -8.97
C SER A 355 -4.59 -15.57 -9.41
N ALA A 356 -5.57 -15.95 -8.60
CA ALA A 356 -6.97 -15.65 -8.81
C ALA A 356 -7.64 -15.33 -7.48
N THR A 357 -8.35 -14.20 -7.43
CA THR A 357 -9.06 -13.74 -6.24
C THR A 357 -10.53 -13.52 -6.57
N VAL A 358 -11.41 -14.10 -5.77
CA VAL A 358 -12.84 -13.77 -5.75
C VAL A 358 -13.14 -13.08 -4.43
N ALA A 359 -13.63 -11.85 -4.49
CA ALA A 359 -13.90 -11.04 -3.31
C ALA A 359 -15.34 -10.54 -3.30
N TYR A 360 -16.04 -10.79 -2.20
CA TYR A 360 -17.33 -10.18 -1.86
C TYR A 360 -17.16 -9.15 -0.74
N THR A 361 -17.67 -7.93 -0.91
CA THR A 361 -17.58 -6.84 0.07
C THR A 361 -18.96 -6.28 0.40
N PHE A 362 -19.20 -5.90 1.66
CA PHE A 362 -20.50 -5.42 2.13
C PHE A 362 -20.41 -4.29 3.16
#